data_AF-A0A1G4INH0-F1
#
_entry.id   AF-A0A1G4INH0-F1
#
_cell.length_a   1.000
_cell.length_b   1.000
_cell.length_c   1.000
_cell.angle_alpha   90.00
_cell.angle_beta   90.00
_cell.angle_gamma   90.00
#
_symmetry.space_group_name_H-M   'P 1'
#
loop_
_entity.id
_entity.type
_entity.pdbx_description
1 polymer ?
#
loop_
_entity_poly.entity_id
_entity_poly.type
_entity_poly.pdbx_seq_one_letter_code
_entity_poly.pdbx_strand_id
1 'polypeptide(L)'
;MTDTLTYEQVKEIVESPTPNTVLIDVRELDDFKLGSIPSSVNMPYNSYPNALDLDSEEFNKTFGFAKPSKTENLVIYCASGFRAKKAQDSSKKAGYTNVLVYPGSYNEWSSKLDDSSPQENSLTKLAVFLAVLTIVATFYVKGW
;
A
#
# COMPACT_ATOMS: atom_id res chain seq x y z
N MET A 1 -19.40 14.85 -4.86
CA MET A 1 -18.09 14.51 -4.27
C MET A 1 -17.44 13.47 -5.16
N THR A 2 -16.16 13.59 -5.47
CA THR A 2 -15.45 12.65 -6.34
C THR A 2 -14.97 11.46 -5.51
N ASP A 3 -15.21 10.23 -5.96
CA ASP A 3 -14.77 9.00 -5.27
C ASP A 3 -13.27 8.72 -5.52
N THR A 4 -12.45 9.76 -5.45
CA THR A 4 -11.02 9.73 -5.78
C THR A 4 -10.22 10.52 -4.76
N LEU A 5 -9.00 10.04 -4.46
CA LEU A 5 -8.04 10.68 -3.57
C LEU A 5 -6.81 11.17 -4.32
N THR A 6 -6.20 12.26 -3.85
CA THR A 6 -4.89 12.75 -4.31
C THR A 6 -3.74 12.04 -3.58
N TYR A 7 -2.51 12.21 -4.07
CA TYR A 7 -1.30 11.74 -3.39
C TYR A 7 -1.23 12.23 -1.94
N GLU A 8 -1.49 13.52 -1.69
CA GLU A 8 -1.41 14.11 -0.35
C GLU A 8 -2.41 13.49 0.62
N GLN A 9 -3.63 13.21 0.16
CA GLN A 9 -4.66 12.57 0.98
C GLN A 9 -4.30 11.12 1.31
N VAL A 10 -3.74 10.37 0.34
CA VAL A 10 -3.26 9.01 0.59
C VAL A 10 -2.07 9.02 1.52
N LYS A 11 -1.15 9.97 1.36
CA LYS A 11 -0.01 10.16 2.26
C LYS A 11 -0.46 10.43 3.70
N GLU A 12 -1.46 11.29 3.89
CA GLU A 12 -2.06 11.54 5.21
C GLU A 12 -2.65 10.26 5.82
N ILE A 13 -3.37 9.44 5.02
CA ILE A 13 -3.90 8.15 5.47
C ILE A 13 -2.77 7.20 5.91
N VAL A 14 -1.64 7.20 5.20
CA VAL A 14 -0.47 6.37 5.52
C VAL A 14 0.26 6.89 6.78
N GLU A 15 0.40 8.20 6.93
CA GLU A 15 1.06 8.83 8.09
C GLU A 15 0.19 8.78 9.35
N SER A 16 -1.13 8.74 9.19
CA SER A 16 -2.12 8.72 10.28
C SER A 16 -3.22 7.67 10.02
N PRO A 17 -2.89 6.37 10.11
CA PRO A 17 -3.83 5.30 9.82
C PRO A 17 -5.00 5.31 10.80
N THR A 18 -6.21 5.16 10.26
CA THR A 18 -7.43 5.05 11.06
C THR A 18 -7.97 3.62 10.99
N PRO A 19 -8.50 3.04 12.09
CA PRO A 19 -9.03 1.68 12.08
C PRO A 19 -10.20 1.46 11.11
N ASN A 20 -10.86 2.51 10.65
CA ASN A 20 -11.99 2.44 9.73
C ASN A 20 -11.58 2.56 8.25
N THR A 21 -10.29 2.57 7.94
CA THR A 21 -9.80 2.72 6.56
C THR A 21 -8.92 1.54 6.19
N VAL A 22 -9.22 0.92 5.06
CA VAL A 22 -8.45 -0.19 4.49
C VAL A 22 -7.84 0.25 3.17
N LEU A 23 -6.52 0.29 3.11
CA LEU A 23 -5.78 0.60 1.90
C LEU A 23 -5.49 -0.70 1.13
N ILE A 24 -6.02 -0.82 -0.08
CA ILE A 24 -6.05 -2.06 -0.85
C ILE A 24 -5.28 -1.91 -2.15
N ASP A 25 -4.22 -2.70 -2.30
CA ASP A 25 -3.48 -2.87 -3.54
C ASP A 25 -4.09 -4.00 -4.38
N VAL A 26 -4.63 -3.65 -5.55
CA VAL A 26 -5.26 -4.64 -6.44
C VAL A 26 -4.35 -5.13 -7.58
N ARG A 27 -3.04 -4.89 -7.48
CA ARG A 27 -2.05 -5.53 -8.36
C ARG A 27 -1.90 -7.02 -8.02
N GLU A 28 -1.25 -7.76 -8.92
CA GLU A 28 -0.92 -9.16 -8.63
C GLU A 28 0.11 -9.26 -7.50
N LEU A 29 0.15 -10.40 -6.83
CA LEU A 29 0.99 -10.58 -5.65
C LEU A 29 2.48 -10.34 -5.92
N ASP A 30 2.97 -10.66 -7.11
CA ASP A 30 4.37 -10.44 -7.48
C ASP A 30 4.69 -8.94 -7.62
N ASP A 31 3.78 -8.14 -8.20
CA ASP A 31 3.92 -6.67 -8.25
C ASP A 31 3.93 -6.08 -6.83
N PHE A 32 3.06 -6.60 -5.94
CA PHE A 32 2.95 -6.14 -4.55
C PHE A 32 4.22 -6.41 -3.75
N LYS A 33 4.84 -7.58 -3.94
CA LYS A 33 6.09 -7.98 -3.27
C LYS A 33 7.29 -7.13 -3.69
N LEU A 34 7.29 -6.58 -4.90
CA LEU A 34 8.34 -5.67 -5.38
C LEU A 34 8.30 -4.29 -4.72
N GLY A 35 7.20 -3.99 -4.02
CA GLY A 35 7.01 -2.79 -3.24
C GLY A 35 5.54 -2.37 -3.27
N SER A 36 5.08 -1.72 -2.21
CA SER A 36 3.68 -1.32 -2.03
C SER A 36 3.59 -0.04 -1.21
N ILE A 37 2.40 0.57 -1.18
CA ILE A 37 2.16 1.69 -0.27
C ILE A 37 2.15 1.12 1.16
N PRO A 38 2.89 1.70 2.12
CA PRO A 38 2.93 1.18 3.49
C PRO A 38 1.53 1.00 4.08
N SER A 39 1.36 -0.02 4.93
CA SER A 39 0.09 -0.44 5.55
C SER A 39 -0.99 -0.99 4.61
N SER A 40 -0.74 -1.06 3.31
CA SER A 40 -1.68 -1.67 2.37
C SER A 40 -1.75 -3.20 2.49
N VAL A 41 -2.92 -3.74 2.15
CA VAL A 41 -3.16 -5.18 1.96
C VAL A 41 -3.33 -5.50 0.48
N ASN A 42 -2.98 -6.72 0.07
CA ASN A 42 -3.08 -7.13 -1.33
C ASN A 42 -4.35 -7.93 -1.61
N MET A 43 -5.14 -7.48 -2.60
CA MET A 43 -6.35 -8.15 -3.08
C MET A 43 -6.37 -8.10 -4.62
N PRO A 44 -5.65 -9.01 -5.32
CA PRO A 44 -5.42 -8.93 -6.76
C PRO A 44 -6.70 -8.94 -7.60
N TYR A 45 -6.91 -7.91 -8.41
CA TYR A 45 -8.15 -7.79 -9.19
C TYR A 45 -8.24 -8.76 -10.37
N ASN A 46 -7.15 -9.03 -11.10
CA ASN A 46 -7.27 -9.89 -12.29
C ASN A 46 -7.50 -11.35 -11.89
N SER A 47 -6.82 -11.82 -10.85
CA SER A 47 -7.01 -13.15 -10.30
C SER A 47 -8.34 -13.30 -9.53
N TYR A 48 -8.81 -12.24 -8.85
CA TYR A 48 -10.01 -12.26 -8.01
C TYR A 48 -10.91 -11.03 -8.23
N PRO A 49 -11.57 -10.88 -9.39
CA PRO A 49 -12.37 -9.69 -9.69
C PRO A 49 -13.57 -9.49 -8.74
N ASN A 50 -14.05 -10.59 -8.15
CA ASN A 50 -15.17 -10.65 -7.22
C ASN A 50 -14.72 -11.05 -5.79
N ALA A 51 -13.47 -10.72 -5.41
CA ALA A 51 -12.90 -11.08 -4.11
C ALA A 51 -13.84 -10.81 -2.91
N LEU A 52 -14.59 -9.71 -2.96
CA LEU A 52 -15.46 -9.26 -1.88
C LEU A 52 -16.81 -10.01 -1.79
N ASP A 53 -17.10 -10.90 -2.75
CA ASP A 53 -18.28 -11.78 -2.71
C ASP A 53 -18.03 -13.03 -1.85
N LEU A 54 -16.76 -13.42 -1.63
CA LEU A 54 -16.39 -14.54 -0.76
C LEU A 54 -16.90 -14.30 0.67
N ASP A 55 -17.25 -15.34 1.41
CA ASP A 55 -17.54 -15.18 2.85
C ASP A 55 -16.28 -14.77 3.63
N SER A 56 -16.46 -14.35 4.89
CA SER A 56 -15.35 -13.82 5.70
C SER A 56 -14.25 -14.84 5.98
N GLU A 57 -14.57 -16.13 6.09
CA GLU A 57 -13.61 -17.19 6.37
C GLU A 57 -12.77 -17.48 5.12
N GLU A 58 -13.43 -17.67 3.98
CA GLU A 58 -12.76 -17.91 2.70
C GLU A 58 -11.92 -16.71 2.26
N PHE A 59 -12.43 -15.50 2.46
CA PHE A 59 -11.70 -14.27 2.18
C PHE A 59 -10.39 -14.20 2.98
N ASN A 60 -10.45 -14.43 4.30
CA ASN A 60 -9.28 -14.36 5.16
C ASN A 60 -8.26 -15.46 4.81
N LYS A 61 -8.73 -16.67 4.49
CA LYS A 61 -7.87 -17.75 4.02
C LYS A 61 -7.18 -17.43 2.69
N THR A 62 -7.86 -16.73 1.80
CA THR A 62 -7.37 -16.41 0.45
C THR A 62 -6.37 -15.26 0.45
N PHE A 63 -6.65 -14.19 1.17
CA PHE A 63 -5.88 -12.94 1.11
C PHE A 63 -5.00 -12.69 2.34
N GLY A 64 -5.20 -13.44 3.43
CA GLY A 64 -4.40 -13.32 4.65
C GLY A 64 -4.72 -12.08 5.49
N PHE A 65 -5.88 -11.44 5.28
CA PHE A 65 -6.37 -10.34 6.10
C PHE A 65 -7.89 -10.40 6.28
N ALA A 66 -8.40 -9.74 7.32
CA ALA A 66 -9.82 -9.73 7.62
C ALA A 66 -10.63 -9.08 6.48
N LYS A 67 -11.75 -9.70 6.12
CA LYS A 67 -12.66 -9.14 5.12
C LYS A 67 -13.17 -7.76 5.58
N PRO A 68 -12.99 -6.70 4.78
CA PRO A 68 -13.51 -5.38 5.12
C PRO A 68 -15.04 -5.42 5.30
N SER A 69 -15.53 -4.76 6.34
CA SER A 69 -16.95 -4.50 6.57
C SER A 69 -17.49 -3.47 5.59
N LYS A 70 -18.81 -3.44 5.39
CA LYS A 70 -19.47 -2.54 4.43
C LYS A 70 -19.39 -1.05 4.84
N THR A 71 -19.08 -0.77 6.10
CA THR A 71 -19.02 0.59 6.67
C THR A 71 -17.62 1.20 6.62
N GLU A 72 -16.58 0.38 6.44
CA GLU A 72 -15.20 0.84 6.31
C GLU A 72 -14.97 1.60 5.00
N ASN A 73 -13.96 2.48 5.03
CA ASN A 73 -13.47 3.20 3.86
C ASN A 73 -12.46 2.33 3.11
N LEU A 74 -12.81 1.92 1.89
CA LEU A 74 -11.92 1.16 1.03
C LEU A 74 -11.17 2.16 0.14
N VAL A 75 -9.85 2.27 0.33
CA VAL A 75 -8.98 3.07 -0.54
C VAL A 75 -8.25 2.14 -1.49
N ILE A 76 -8.62 2.16 -2.76
CA ILE A 76 -8.16 1.19 -3.75
C ILE A 76 -7.14 1.84 -4.69
N TYR A 77 -6.03 1.15 -4.92
CA TYR A 77 -5.02 1.55 -5.90
C TYR A 77 -4.46 0.35 -6.65
N CYS A 78 -3.78 0.59 -7.78
CA CYS A 78 -3.10 -0.45 -8.54
C CYS A 78 -1.72 0.04 -9.04
N ALA A 79 -1.35 -0.21 -10.30
CA ALA A 79 -0.16 0.41 -10.90
C ALA A 79 -0.44 1.85 -11.37
N SER A 80 -1.48 2.03 -12.21
CA SER A 80 -1.77 3.28 -12.93
C SER A 80 -3.26 3.69 -12.89
N GLY A 81 -4.01 3.22 -11.89
CA GLY A 81 -5.43 3.54 -11.68
C GLY A 81 -6.46 2.69 -12.44
N PHE A 82 -6.11 2.07 -13.58
CA PHE A 82 -7.10 1.36 -14.41
C PHE A 82 -7.78 0.16 -13.72
N ARG A 83 -6.99 -0.73 -13.10
CA ARG A 83 -7.52 -1.87 -12.33
C ARG A 83 -8.27 -1.40 -11.08
N ALA A 84 -7.76 -0.35 -10.42
CA ALA A 84 -8.39 0.23 -9.23
C ALA A 84 -9.82 0.71 -9.52
N LYS A 85 -10.06 1.34 -10.68
CA LYS A 85 -11.40 1.76 -11.08
C LYS A 85 -12.35 0.58 -11.25
N LYS A 86 -11.91 -0.51 -11.89
CA LYS A 86 -12.72 -1.72 -12.06
C LYS A 86 -13.00 -2.43 -10.73
N ALA A 87 -12.02 -2.47 -9.84
CA ALA A 87 -12.16 -2.99 -8.48
C ALA A 87 -13.14 -2.15 -7.66
N GLN A 88 -13.13 -0.82 -7.82
CA GLN A 88 -14.13 0.06 -7.20
C GLN A 88 -15.55 -0.30 -7.65
N ASP A 89 -15.76 -0.47 -8.96
CA ASP A 89 -17.09 -0.81 -9.50
C ASP A 89 -17.56 -2.18 -8.97
N SER A 90 -16.67 -3.16 -8.87
CA SER A 90 -16.98 -4.50 -8.34
C SER A 90 -17.27 -4.45 -6.83
N SER A 91 -16.50 -3.66 -6.06
CA SER A 91 -16.73 -3.43 -4.63
C SER A 91 -18.10 -2.78 -4.38
N LYS A 92 -18.47 -1.79 -5.20
CA LYS A 92 -19.79 -1.14 -5.11
C LYS A 92 -20.92 -2.12 -5.42
N LYS A 93 -20.77 -2.98 -6.44
CA LYS A 93 -21.73 -4.05 -6.74
C LYS A 93 -21.89 -5.06 -5.60
N ALA A 94 -20.79 -5.35 -4.89
CA ALA A 94 -20.81 -6.17 -3.68
C ALA A 94 -21.42 -5.44 -2.47
N GLY A 95 -21.88 -4.18 -2.59
CA GLY A 95 -22.60 -3.45 -1.54
C GLY A 95 -21.72 -2.60 -0.63
N TYR A 96 -20.46 -2.33 -0.99
CA TYR A 96 -19.62 -1.35 -0.28
C TYR A 96 -19.97 0.06 -0.72
N THR A 97 -20.24 0.95 0.24
CA THR A 97 -20.68 2.32 -0.05
C THR A 97 -19.53 3.32 -0.08
N ASN A 98 -18.50 3.09 0.75
CA ASN A 98 -17.37 4.00 0.91
C ASN A 98 -16.14 3.46 0.17
N VAL A 99 -16.14 3.58 -1.16
CA VAL A 99 -15.05 3.05 -2.00
C VAL A 99 -14.38 4.18 -2.78
N LEU A 100 -13.17 4.52 -2.38
CA LEU A 100 -12.34 5.60 -2.93
C LEU A 100 -11.22 5.00 -3.79
N VAL A 101 -10.85 5.69 -4.86
CA VAL A 101 -9.73 5.28 -5.72
C VAL A 101 -8.59 6.29 -5.61
N TYR A 102 -7.35 5.81 -5.52
CA TYR A 102 -6.17 6.65 -5.74
C TYR A 102 -5.70 6.50 -7.21
N PRO A 103 -6.00 7.48 -8.10
CA PRO A 103 -5.78 7.31 -9.54
C PRO A 103 -4.30 7.24 -9.91
N GLY A 104 -3.45 8.04 -9.26
CA GLY A 104 -2.00 8.02 -9.45
C GLY A 104 -1.36 6.70 -9.07
N SER A 105 -1.99 5.99 -8.13
CA SER A 105 -1.68 4.59 -7.80
C SER A 105 -0.20 4.40 -7.42
N TYR A 106 0.31 3.17 -7.50
CA TYR A 106 1.68 2.87 -7.08
C TYR A 106 2.73 3.63 -7.91
N ASN A 107 2.49 3.88 -9.20
CA ASN A 107 3.46 4.57 -10.05
C ASN A 107 3.72 6.02 -9.61
N GLU A 108 2.67 6.76 -9.22
CA GLU A 108 2.85 8.10 -8.64
C GLU A 108 3.45 8.02 -7.23
N TRP A 109 3.01 7.06 -6.41
CA TRP A 109 3.57 6.89 -5.07
C TRP A 109 5.07 6.64 -5.10
N SER A 110 5.52 5.68 -5.92
CA SER A 110 6.94 5.32 -6.01
C SER A 110 7.79 6.44 -6.57
N SER A 111 7.33 7.18 -7.58
CA SER A 111 8.11 8.29 -8.14
C SER A 111 8.33 9.41 -7.12
N LYS A 112 7.37 9.68 -6.24
CA LYS A 112 7.51 10.66 -5.16
C LYS A 112 8.47 10.20 -4.05
N LEU A 113 8.63 8.90 -3.84
CA LEU A 113 9.67 8.36 -2.95
C LEU A 113 11.06 8.58 -3.54
N ASP A 114 11.21 8.36 -4.86
CA ASP A 114 12.48 8.59 -5.55
C ASP A 114 12.87 10.07 -5.53
N ASP A 115 11.91 10.98 -5.76
CA ASP A 115 12.12 12.43 -5.73
C ASP A 115 12.39 12.99 -4.32
N SER A 116 11.94 12.30 -3.27
CA SER A 116 12.15 12.71 -1.86
C SER A 116 13.38 12.07 -1.22
N SER A 117 14.04 11.13 -1.91
CA SER A 117 15.40 10.75 -1.56
C SER A 117 16.30 11.99 -1.70
N PRO A 118 17.11 12.35 -0.70
CA PRO A 118 18.19 13.30 -0.94
C PRO A 118 18.97 12.78 -2.15
N GLN A 119 19.37 13.64 -3.09
CA GLN A 119 20.39 13.27 -4.08
C GLN A 119 21.68 12.93 -3.32
N GLU A 120 21.75 11.72 -2.76
CA GLU A 120 22.88 11.21 -2.02
C GLU A 120 23.98 10.93 -3.03
N ASN A 121 24.94 11.85 -3.08
CA ASN A 121 26.21 11.57 -3.73
C ASN A 121 26.84 10.30 -3.12
N SER A 122 27.63 9.56 -3.91
CA SER A 122 28.23 8.27 -3.52
C SER A 122 29.07 8.35 -2.23
N LEU A 123 29.56 9.53 -1.88
CA LEU A 123 30.29 9.80 -0.63
C LEU A 123 29.37 9.74 0.60
N THR A 124 28.10 10.17 0.48
CA THR A 124 27.13 10.11 1.58
C THR A 124 26.74 8.66 1.88
N LYS A 125 26.54 7.83 0.85
CA LYS A 125 26.27 6.39 1.01
C LYS A 125 27.43 5.65 1.69
N LEU A 126 28.68 5.98 1.33
CA LEU A 126 29.86 5.41 1.98
C LEU A 126 29.99 5.90 3.44
N ALA A 127 29.71 7.18 3.71
CA ALA A 127 29.76 7.73 5.06
C ALA A 127 28.71 7.11 5.99
N VAL A 128 27.47 6.92 5.52
CA VAL A 128 26.39 6.24 6.27
C VAL A 128 26.76 4.78 6.52
N PHE A 129 27.26 4.06 5.51
CA PHE A 129 27.70 2.68 5.66
C PHE A 129 28.85 2.55 6.67
N LEU A 130 29.85 3.44 6.62
CA LEU A 130 30.97 3.49 7.57
C LEU A 130 30.50 3.87 8.99
N ALA A 131 29.55 4.79 9.13
CA ALA A 131 28.99 5.15 10.43
C ALA A 131 28.25 3.97 11.07
N VAL A 132 27.44 3.24 10.30
CA VAL A 132 26.76 2.02 10.77
C VAL A 132 27.79 0.95 11.16
N LEU A 133 28.83 0.74 10.35
CA LEU A 133 29.92 -0.19 10.68
C LEU A 133 30.65 0.19 11.97
N THR A 134 30.89 1.48 12.19
CA THR A 134 31.54 1.98 13.41
C THR A 134 30.66 1.78 14.64
N ILE A 135 29.36 2.02 14.50
CA ILE A 135 28.38 1.78 15.58
C ILE A 135 28.33 0.29 15.91
N VAL A 136 28.20 -0.59 14.91
CA VAL A 136 28.19 -2.05 15.10
C VAL A 136 29.50 -2.53 15.74
N ALA A 137 30.66 -2.03 15.29
CA ALA A 137 31.95 -2.34 15.89
C ALA A 137 32.04 -1.86 17.35
N THR A 138 31.47 -0.69 17.67
CA THR A 138 31.46 -0.15 19.06
C THR A 138 30.61 -1.01 19.99
N PHE A 139 29.50 -1.56 19.50
CA PHE A 139 28.69 -2.52 20.26
C PHE A 139 29.40 -3.88 20.41
N TYR A 140 30.16 -4.32 19.41
CA TYR A 140 30.92 -5.57 19.49
C TYR A 140 32.10 -5.50 20.48
N VAL A 141 32.71 -4.31 20.65
CA VAL A 141 33.86 -4.09 21.56
C VAL A 141 33.41 -3.87 23.01
N LYS A 142 32.14 -3.53 23.27
CA LYS A 142 31.61 -3.23 24.61
C LYS A 142 30.85 -4.37 25.29
N GLY A 143 31.02 -5.62 24.81
CA GLY A 143 30.74 -6.83 25.59
C GLY A 143 29.28 -7.04 25.97
N TRP A 144 28.55 -7.70 25.07
CA TRP A 144 27.75 -8.86 25.45
C TRP A 144 28.61 -10.10 25.20
#